data_AF-A0A938WCX9-F1
#
_entry.id   AF-A0A938WCX9-F1
#
_cell.length_a   1.000
_cell.length_b   1.000
_cell.length_c   1.000
_cell.angle_alpha   90.00
_cell.angle_beta   90.00
_cell.angle_gamma   90.00
#
_symmetry.space_group_name_H-M   'P 1'
#
loop_
_entity.id
_entity.type
_entity.pdbx_description
1 polymer ?
#
loop_
_entity_poly.entity_id
_entity_poly.type
_entity_poly.pdbx_seq_one_letter_code
_entity_poly.pdbx_strand_id
1 'polypeptide(L)' 'MDPERTAELREAFAQFDLDHDGLMEFDEFVRLLDGLDAGMSAGECRIGFHEIDTDRDGVIEFEEFLEWWGQP' A
#
# COMPACT_ATOMS: atom_id res chain seq x y z
N MET A 1 -8.12 -10.95 -14.71
CA MET A 1 -7.86 -9.57 -14.28
C MET A 1 -8.49 -8.64 -15.30
N ASP A 2 -9.60 -8.00 -14.94
CA ASP A 2 -10.21 -6.96 -15.78
C ASP A 2 -9.22 -5.81 -15.94
N PRO A 3 -8.91 -5.37 -17.18
CA PRO A 3 -7.89 -4.34 -17.43
C PRO A 3 -8.24 -2.98 -16.79
N GLU A 4 -9.53 -2.71 -16.55
CA GLU A 4 -9.98 -1.48 -15.88
C GLU A 4 -9.61 -1.48 -14.38
N ARG A 5 -9.77 -2.61 -13.68
CA ARG A 5 -9.36 -2.70 -12.26
C ARG A 5 -7.86 -2.50 -12.09
N THR A 6 -7.06 -3.08 -12.99
CA THR A 6 -5.61 -2.91 -12.95
C THR A 6 -5.19 -1.45 -13.13
N ALA A 7 -5.93 -0.65 -13.92
CA ALA A 7 -5.64 0.76 -14.10
C ALA A 7 -5.98 1.58 -12.85
N GLU A 8 -7.16 1.39 -12.27
CA GLU A 8 -7.56 2.08 -11.03
C GLU A 8 -6.63 1.74 -9.87
N LEU A 9 -6.26 0.46 -9.74
CA LEU A 9 -5.34 -0.02 -8.71
C LEU A 9 -3.94 0.54 -8.90
N ARG A 10 -3.50 0.71 -10.15
CA ARG A 10 -2.19 1.28 -10.46
C ARG A 10 -2.15 2.79 -10.24
N GLU A 11 -3.24 3.50 -10.47
CA GLU A 11 -3.35 4.92 -10.09
C GLU A 11 -3.38 5.09 -8.57
N ALA A 12 -4.13 4.25 -7.86
CA ALA A 12 -4.13 4.25 -6.39
C ALA A 12 -2.72 3.94 -5.87
N PHE A 13 -2.10 2.86 -6.32
CA PHE A 13 -0.74 2.48 -5.94
C PHE A 13 0.26 3.60 -6.23
N ALA A 14 0.19 4.25 -7.40
CA ALA A 14 1.07 5.37 -7.75
C ALA A 14 0.83 6.66 -6.95
N GLN A 15 -0.31 6.79 -6.25
CA GLN A 15 -0.50 7.87 -5.27
C GLN A 15 0.20 7.57 -3.95
N PHE A 16 0.47 6.29 -3.67
CA PHE A 16 1.05 5.83 -2.42
C PHE A 16 2.55 5.57 -2.51
N ASP A 17 3.00 5.02 -3.64
CA ASP A 17 4.38 4.84 -4.07
C ASP A 17 4.99 6.22 -4.38
N LEU A 18 5.82 6.72 -3.45
CA LEU A 18 6.36 8.09 -3.47
C LEU A 18 7.62 8.19 -4.32
N ASP A 19 8.39 7.11 -4.41
CA ASP A 19 9.62 7.05 -5.20
C ASP A 19 9.44 6.43 -6.60
N HIS A 20 8.24 5.92 -6.88
CA HIS A 20 7.82 5.31 -8.14
C HIS A 20 8.63 4.07 -8.53
N ASP A 21 9.10 3.31 -7.55
CA ASP A 21 9.80 2.05 -7.77
C ASP A 21 8.87 0.86 -8.05
N GLY A 22 7.56 1.04 -7.84
CA GLY A 22 6.52 0.02 -8.02
C GLY A 22 6.34 -0.89 -6.82
N LEU A 23 6.96 -0.57 -5.70
CA LEU A 23 6.83 -1.17 -4.38
C LEU A 23 6.34 -0.08 -3.41
N MET A 24 5.90 -0.49 -2.23
CA MET A 24 5.60 0.47 -1.17
C MET A 24 6.26 0.02 0.10
N GLU A 25 7.33 0.70 0.48
CA GLU A 25 8.04 0.40 1.70
C GLU A 25 7.24 0.87 2.93
N PHE A 26 7.50 0.26 4.09
CA PHE A 26 6.87 0.69 5.34
C PHE A 26 7.10 2.18 5.65
N ASP A 27 8.29 2.70 5.35
CA ASP A 27 8.60 4.12 5.54
C ASP A 27 7.76 5.04 4.65
N GLU A 28 7.44 4.62 3.43
CA GLU A 28 6.60 5.38 2.50
C GLU A 28 5.13 5.35 2.95
N PHE A 29 4.66 4.19 3.38
CA PHE A 29 3.32 4.04 3.96
C PHE A 29 3.13 4.92 5.21
N VAL A 30 4.13 5.00 6.08
CA VAL A 30 4.09 5.89 7.25
C VAL A 30 4.10 7.36 6.84
N ARG A 31 4.93 7.77 5.87
CA ARG A 31 4.97 9.14 5.37
C ARG A 31 3.66 9.55 4.71
N LEU A 32 3.02 8.63 4.01
CA LEU A 32 1.71 8.86 3.44
C LEU A 32 0.67 9.16 4.53
N LEU A 33 0.59 8.31 5.56
CA LEU A 33 -0.36 8.48 6.66
C LEU A 33 -0.11 9.78 7.45
N ASP A 34 1.16 10.17 7.59
CA ASP A 34 1.55 11.46 8.15
C ASP A 34 1.07 12.62 7.26
N GLY A 35 1.27 12.51 5.94
CA GLY A 35 0.81 13.51 4.95
C GLY A 35 -0.71 13.65 4.84
N LEU A 36 -1.46 12.60 5.16
CA LEU A 36 -2.92 12.59 5.21
C LEU A 36 -3.50 13.13 6.53
N ASP A 37 -2.65 13.53 7.49
CA ASP A 37 -3.04 13.93 8.86
C ASP A 37 -3.93 12.86 9.53
N ALA A 38 -3.70 11.58 9.19
CA ALA A 38 -4.55 10.47 9.63
C ALA A 38 -4.45 10.21 11.15
N GLY A 39 -3.45 10.79 11.82
CA GLY A 39 -3.24 10.67 13.26
C GLY A 39 -2.93 9.25 13.74
N MET A 40 -2.58 8.35 12.82
CA MET A 40 -2.28 6.96 13.14
C MET A 40 -0.92 6.86 13.83
N SER A 41 -0.86 6.08 14.90
CA SER A 41 0.41 5.76 15.55
C SER A 41 1.23 4.79 14.70
N ALA A 42 2.56 4.80 14.86
CA ALA A 42 3.44 3.86 14.15
C ALA A 42 3.04 2.37 14.38
N GLY A 43 2.41 2.05 15.51
CA GLY A 43 1.88 0.72 15.77
C GLY A 43 0.67 0.38 14.89
N GLU A 44 -0.24 1.34 14.68
CA GLU A 44 -1.39 1.18 13.80
C GLU A 44 -0.97 1.11 12.33
N CYS A 45 -0.03 1.96 11.91
CA CYS A 45 0.55 1.88 10.57
C CYS A 45 1.14 0.50 10.32
N ARG A 46 1.84 -0.06 11.32
CA ARG A 46 2.45 -1.38 11.22
C ARG A 46 1.45 -2.52 11.18
N ILE A 47 0.30 -2.38 11.85
CA ILE A 47 -0.78 -3.37 11.76
C ILE A 47 -1.39 -3.35 10.36
N GLY A 48 -1.72 -2.16 9.84
CA GLY A 48 -2.26 -2.02 8.49
C GLY A 48 -1.29 -2.51 7.42
N PHE A 49 -0.01 -2.17 7.56
CA PHE A 49 1.04 -2.64 6.66
C PHE A 49 1.13 -4.17 6.64
N HIS A 50 1.23 -4.81 7.81
CA HIS A 50 1.29 -6.28 7.92
C HIS A 50 0.00 -7.01 7.51
N GLU A 51 -1.11 -6.30 7.35
CA GLU A 51 -2.35 -6.88 6.82
C GLU A 51 -2.27 -7.02 5.29
N ILE A 52 -1.53 -6.13 4.64
CA ILE A 52 -1.34 -6.09 3.19
C ILE A 52 -0.08 -6.90 2.79
N ASP A 53 1.02 -6.72 3.53
CA ASP A 53 2.30 -7.45 3.43
C ASP A 53 2.13 -8.90 3.91
N THR A 54 1.65 -9.73 2.98
CA THR A 54 1.34 -11.15 3.21
C THR A 54 2.58 -12.01 3.28
N ASP A 55 3.60 -11.69 2.47
CA ASP A 55 4.82 -12.48 2.39
C ASP A 55 5.88 -12.07 3.44
N ARG A 56 5.70 -10.89 4.06
CA ARG A 56 6.53 -10.32 5.13
C ARG A 56 7.93 -9.98 4.67
N ASP A 57 8.10 -9.58 3.43
CA ASP A 57 9.36 -9.11 2.89
C ASP A 57 9.68 -7.66 3.32
N GLY A 58 8.68 -6.93 3.83
CA GLY A 58 8.80 -5.58 4.36
C GLY A 58 8.50 -4.48 3.33
N VAL A 59 8.01 -4.85 2.15
CA VAL A 59 7.42 -3.96 1.15
C VAL A 59 6.03 -4.48 0.77
N ILE A 60 5.18 -3.63 0.21
CA ILE A 60 3.92 -4.09 -0.38
C ILE A 60 4.13 -4.13 -1.89
N GLU A 61 4.08 -5.32 -2.46
CA GLU A 61 4.11 -5.48 -3.91
C GLU A 61 2.75 -5.13 -4.53
N PHE A 62 2.74 -4.75 -5.81
CA PHE A 62 1.49 -4.50 -6.53
C PHE A 62 0.55 -5.73 -6.48
N GLU A 63 1.08 -6.95 -6.53
CA GLU A 63 0.27 -8.18 -6.42
C GLU A 63 -0.41 -8.32 -5.05
N GLU A 64 0.29 -7.99 -3.96
CA GLU A 64 -0.28 -8.02 -2.61
C GLU A 64 -1.34 -6.95 -2.40
N PHE A 65 -1.10 -5.75 -2.93
CA PHE A 65 -2.10 -4.67 -2.93
C PHE A 65 -3.35 -5.05 -3.72
N LEU A 66 -3.20 -5.73 -4.87
CA LEU A 66 -4.32 -6.24 -5.66
C LEU A 66 -5.14 -7.27 -4.89
N GLU A 67 -4.48 -8.20 -4.19
CA GLU A 67 -5.14 -9.23 -3.37
C GLU A 67 -5.91 -8.60 -2.20
N TRP A 68 -5.30 -7.63 -1.51
CA TRP A 68 -5.95 -6.90 -0.39
C TRP A 68 -7.14 -6.05 -0.86
N TRP A 69 -6.97 -5.25 -1.91
CA TRP A 69 -8.05 -4.40 -2.46
C TRP A 69 -9.16 -5.19 -3.15
N GLY A 70 -8.85 -6.41 -3.61
CA GLY A 70 -9.81 -7.33 -4.21
C GLY A 70 -10.76 -8.01 -3.22
N GLN A 71 -10.53 -7.86 -1.90
CA GLN A 71 -11.40 -8.40 -0.86
C GLN A 71 -12.67 -7.51 -0.72
N PRO A 72 -13.89 -8.08 -0.87
CA PRO A 72 -15.15 -7.35 -0.71
C PRO A 72 -15.54 -7.05 0.74
#